data_AF-A0A6B9ZA90-F1
#
_entry.id   AF-A0A6B9ZA90-F1
#
_cell.length_a   1.000
_cell.length_b   1.000
_cell.length_c   1.000
_cell.angle_alpha   90.00
_cell.angle_beta   90.00
_cell.angle_gamma   90.00
#
_symmetry.space_group_name_H-M   'P 1'
#
loop_
_entity.id
_entity.type
_entity.pdbx_description
1 polymer ?
#
loop_
_entity_poly.entity_id
_entity_poly.type
_entity_poly.pdbx_seq_one_letter_code
_entity_poly.pdbx_strand_id
1 'polypeptide(L)'
;MKNPLFQKTHWFEYLGYGALGAVFYCILLFFHLQAGNYESMYLVYIGNAAFGIAILLYNLKLIYRNYEKNRAISMLIAAHLATATGTVLSMIFGSVLMLAVYPELFSSTPSILGPENAHSGTAATPEGWLFMVVINALILNFSVGSFISIVSSYAGKINQTKDKPAHLGTRTSNGRTTNDA
;
A
#
# COMPACT_ATOMS: atom_id res chain seq x y z
N MET A 1 -14.02 -23.61 -9.85
CA MET A 1 -13.07 -23.94 -8.76
C MET A 1 -13.01 -22.77 -7.79
N LYS A 2 -13.21 -22.95 -6.48
CA LYS A 2 -12.99 -21.89 -5.48
C LYS A 2 -11.48 -21.82 -5.21
N ASN A 3 -10.81 -20.76 -5.62
CA ASN A 3 -9.38 -20.56 -5.33
C ASN A 3 -9.24 -20.27 -3.82
N PRO A 4 -8.59 -21.14 -3.02
CA PRO A 4 -8.45 -20.94 -1.59
C PRO A 4 -7.61 -19.70 -1.23
N LEU A 5 -6.84 -19.15 -2.19
CA LEU A 5 -6.06 -17.93 -2.03
C LEU A 5 -6.87 -16.65 -2.27
N PHE A 6 -8.00 -16.74 -2.97
CA PHE A 6 -8.85 -15.60 -3.34
C PHE A 6 -10.29 -15.84 -2.89
N GLN A 7 -10.56 -15.61 -1.62
CA GLN A 7 -11.94 -15.52 -1.14
C GLN A 7 -12.43 -14.09 -1.34
N LYS A 8 -13.47 -13.93 -2.18
CA LYS A 8 -14.12 -12.63 -2.44
C LYS A 8 -14.55 -11.91 -1.16
N THR A 9 -14.79 -12.65 -0.09
CA THR A 9 -15.12 -12.15 1.24
C THR A 9 -14.07 -11.20 1.82
N HIS A 10 -12.78 -11.36 1.46
CA HIS A 10 -11.69 -10.55 2.03
C HIS A 10 -11.31 -9.34 1.17
N TRP A 11 -11.87 -9.19 -0.03
CA TRP A 11 -11.58 -8.03 -0.90
C TRP A 11 -11.91 -6.70 -0.23
N PHE A 12 -13.02 -6.63 0.51
CA PHE A 12 -13.39 -5.45 1.28
C PHE A 12 -12.41 -5.17 2.43
N GLU A 13 -11.80 -6.20 3.02
CA GLU A 13 -10.77 -6.02 4.04
C GLU A 13 -9.49 -5.43 3.41
N TYR A 14 -9.06 -5.95 2.26
CA TYR A 14 -7.88 -5.45 1.54
C TYR A 14 -8.06 -4.00 1.12
N LEU A 15 -9.24 -3.70 0.55
CA LEU A 15 -9.61 -2.36 0.14
C LEU A 15 -9.70 -1.41 1.35
N GLY A 16 -10.28 -1.85 2.46
CA GLY A 16 -10.43 -1.03 3.67
C GLY A 16 -9.09 -0.62 4.28
N TYR A 17 -8.17 -1.58 4.49
CA TYR A 17 -6.84 -1.27 5.05
C TYR A 17 -5.92 -0.56 4.04
N GLY A 18 -6.02 -0.90 2.75
CA GLY A 18 -5.33 -0.18 1.69
C GLY A 18 -5.78 1.28 1.60
N ALA A 19 -7.10 1.52 1.64
CA ALA A 19 -7.67 2.87 1.66
C ALA A 19 -7.28 3.65 2.92
N LEU A 20 -7.26 3.01 4.10
CA LEU A 20 -6.78 3.65 5.32
C LEU A 20 -5.32 4.09 5.20
N GLY A 21 -4.45 3.24 4.64
CA GLY A 21 -3.06 3.61 4.35
C GLY A 21 -2.96 4.78 3.38
N ALA A 22 -3.76 4.76 2.30
CA ALA A 22 -3.80 5.85 1.33
C ALA A 22 -4.27 7.17 1.96
N VAL A 23 -5.25 7.13 2.86
CA VAL A 23 -5.71 8.31 3.62
C VAL A 23 -4.58 8.87 4.49
N PHE A 24 -3.85 8.04 5.23
CA PHE A 24 -2.71 8.52 6.02
C PHE A 24 -1.64 9.18 5.15
N TYR A 25 -1.26 8.56 4.03
CA TYR A 25 -0.34 9.17 3.07
C TYR A 25 -0.86 10.53 2.57
N CYS A 26 -2.13 10.60 2.17
CA CYS A 26 -2.73 11.80 1.61
C CYS A 26 -2.89 12.94 2.62
N ILE A 27 -3.11 12.64 3.90
CA ILE A 27 -3.13 13.68 4.96
C ILE A 27 -1.78 14.38 5.04
N LEU A 28 -0.68 13.63 5.04
CA LEU A 28 0.66 14.21 5.10
C LEU A 28 1.03 14.93 3.80
N LEU A 29 0.62 14.38 2.65
CA LEU A 29 0.74 15.07 1.36
C LEU A 29 -0.04 16.39 1.37
N PHE A 30 -1.25 16.44 1.92
CA PHE A 30 -2.02 17.68 2.02
C PHE A 30 -1.27 18.75 2.82
N PHE A 31 -0.68 18.40 3.97
CA PHE A 31 0.12 19.34 4.74
C PHE A 31 1.38 19.81 3.98
N HIS A 32 2.02 18.93 3.22
CA HIS A 32 3.12 19.31 2.33
C HIS A 32 2.67 20.32 1.26
N LEU A 33 1.53 20.07 0.60
CA LEU A 33 0.99 20.97 -0.42
C LEU A 33 0.58 22.33 0.17
N GLN A 34 0.02 22.36 1.39
CA GLN A 34 -0.31 23.61 2.09
C GLN A 34 0.92 24.40 2.52
N ALA A 35 2.02 23.73 2.87
CA ALA A 35 3.26 24.40 3.22
C ALA A 35 3.93 25.06 2.01
N GLY A 36 3.68 24.58 0.79
CA GLY A 36 4.12 25.21 -0.46
C GLY A 36 5.64 25.24 -0.69
N ASN A 37 6.45 24.68 0.21
CA ASN A 37 7.92 24.69 0.15
C ASN A 37 8.46 23.28 -0.07
N TYR A 38 9.44 23.15 -0.97
CA TYR A 38 10.13 21.90 -1.30
C TYR A 38 10.78 21.25 -0.07
N GLU A 39 11.26 22.05 0.89
CA GLU A 39 11.84 21.54 2.13
C GLU A 39 10.86 20.68 2.93
N SER A 40 9.55 20.92 2.80
CA SER A 40 8.52 20.15 3.51
C SER A 40 8.26 18.76 2.90
N MET A 41 9.01 18.35 1.86
CA MET A 41 8.92 17.02 1.24
C MET A 41 9.16 15.87 2.25
N TYR A 42 9.84 16.14 3.38
CA TYR A 42 9.95 15.18 4.47
C TYR A 42 8.59 14.68 4.99
N LEU A 43 7.54 15.51 4.92
CA LEU A 43 6.18 15.12 5.29
C LEU A 43 5.65 13.99 4.41
N VAL A 44 5.96 14.01 3.11
CA VAL A 44 5.58 12.94 2.19
C VAL A 44 6.26 11.63 2.58
N TYR A 45 7.55 11.66 2.96
CA TYR A 45 8.28 10.50 3.47
C TYR A 45 7.71 9.97 4.80
N ILE A 46 7.32 10.86 5.71
CA ILE A 46 6.57 10.48 6.93
C ILE A 46 5.22 9.87 6.56
N GLY A 47 4.56 10.38 5.52
CA GLY A 47 3.35 9.80 4.94
C GLY A 47 3.53 8.36 4.47
N ASN A 48 4.67 8.03 3.83
CA ASN A 48 4.97 6.64 3.47
C ASN A 48 5.15 5.74 4.70
N ALA A 49 5.75 6.25 5.78
CA ALA A 49 5.86 5.52 7.03
C ALA A 49 4.47 5.31 7.68
N ALA A 50 3.63 6.34 7.67
CA ALA A 50 2.25 6.28 8.17
C ALA A 50 1.39 5.29 7.37
N PHE A 51 1.56 5.24 6.05
CA PHE A 51 0.98 4.19 5.20
C PHE A 51 1.38 2.79 5.71
N GLY A 52 2.66 2.60 6.03
CA GLY A 52 3.18 1.37 6.62
C GLY A 52 2.48 0.96 7.91
N ILE A 53 2.12 1.92 8.79
CA ILE A 53 1.37 1.64 10.02
C ILE A 53 0.02 0.99 9.71
N ALA A 54 -0.72 1.46 8.70
CA ALA A 54 -1.98 0.85 8.31
C ALA A 54 -1.81 -0.61 7.85
N ILE A 55 -0.75 -0.88 7.08
CA ILE A 55 -0.40 -2.25 6.65
C ILE A 55 0.03 -3.12 7.83
N LEU A 56 0.76 -2.56 8.79
CA LEU A 56 1.14 -3.27 10.02
C LEU A 56 -0.10 -3.65 10.85
N LEU A 57 -1.03 -2.72 11.05
CA LEU A 57 -2.30 -2.98 11.74
C LEU A 57 -3.10 -4.10 11.06
N TYR A 58 -3.12 -4.11 9.72
CA TYR A 58 -3.75 -5.18 8.97
C TYR A 58 -3.06 -6.54 9.23
N ASN A 59 -1.74 -6.59 9.14
CA ASN A 59 -0.97 -7.80 9.41
C ASN A 59 -1.18 -8.31 10.84
N LEU A 60 -1.20 -7.43 11.85
CA LEU A 60 -1.51 -7.81 13.23
C LEU A 60 -2.90 -8.45 13.32
N LYS A 61 -3.91 -7.87 12.69
CA LYS A 61 -5.25 -8.46 12.62
C LYS A 61 -5.23 -9.87 11.99
N LEU A 62 -4.46 -10.08 10.93
CA LEU A 62 -4.34 -11.39 10.30
C LEU A 62 -3.67 -12.43 11.21
N ILE A 63 -2.63 -12.03 11.96
CA ILE A 63 -1.93 -12.90 12.93
C ILE A 63 -2.90 -13.41 14.01
N TYR A 64 -3.78 -12.54 14.51
CA TYR A 64 -4.76 -12.92 15.54
C TYR A 64 -5.97 -13.70 14.99
N ARG A 65 -6.11 -13.88 13.67
CA ARG A 65 -7.24 -14.60 13.06
C ARG A 65 -7.02 -16.11 13.12
N ASN A 66 -7.96 -16.83 13.75
CA ASN A 66 -7.84 -18.27 14.03
C ASN A 66 -7.60 -19.20 12.83
N TYR A 67 -8.05 -18.83 11.61
CA TYR A 67 -7.88 -19.64 10.41
C TYR A 67 -6.60 -19.31 9.62
N GLU A 68 -6.22 -18.03 9.57
CA GLU A 68 -5.08 -17.54 8.76
C GLU A 68 -3.74 -17.67 9.48
N LYS A 69 -3.73 -17.72 10.82
CA LYS A 69 -2.51 -17.93 11.64
C LYS A 69 -1.69 -19.17 11.24
N ASN A 70 -2.31 -20.14 10.58
CA ASN A 70 -1.68 -21.41 10.22
C ASN A 70 -1.00 -21.40 8.83
N ARG A 71 -1.10 -20.31 8.04
CA ARG A 71 -0.54 -20.25 6.67
C ARG A 71 0.17 -18.91 6.38
N ALA A 72 1.50 -18.88 6.50
CA ALA A 72 2.25 -17.63 6.33
C ALA A 72 2.09 -17.07 4.90
N ILE A 73 2.06 -17.96 3.90
CA ILE A 73 1.88 -17.60 2.49
C ILE A 73 0.53 -16.90 2.25
N SER A 74 -0.56 -17.38 2.88
CA SER A 74 -1.87 -16.75 2.72
C SER A 74 -1.90 -15.34 3.32
N MET A 75 -1.28 -15.17 4.48
CA MET A 75 -1.16 -13.87 5.15
C MET A 75 -0.30 -12.90 4.33
N LEU A 76 0.83 -13.39 3.81
CA LEU A 76 1.73 -12.62 2.96
C LEU A 76 1.02 -12.14 1.70
N ILE A 77 0.30 -13.01 1.00
CA ILE A 77 -0.46 -12.64 -0.21
C ILE A 77 -1.54 -11.62 0.14
N ALA A 78 -2.31 -11.84 1.21
CA ALA A 78 -3.35 -10.92 1.64
C ALA A 78 -2.79 -9.52 1.96
N ALA A 79 -1.66 -9.47 2.68
CA ALA A 79 -0.99 -8.23 3.04
C ALA A 79 -0.39 -7.48 1.84
N HIS A 80 0.18 -8.20 0.87
CA HIS A 80 0.64 -7.59 -0.39
C HIS A 80 -0.52 -7.08 -1.25
N LEU A 81 -1.67 -7.76 -1.25
CA LEU A 81 -2.87 -7.25 -1.94
C LEU A 81 -3.38 -5.95 -1.32
N ALA A 82 -3.42 -5.86 0.02
CA ALA A 82 -3.75 -4.62 0.71
C ALA A 82 -2.73 -3.51 0.42
N THR A 83 -1.43 -3.85 0.43
CA THR A 83 -0.33 -2.93 0.07
C THR A 83 -0.49 -2.41 -1.35
N ALA A 84 -0.63 -3.28 -2.34
CA ALA A 84 -0.79 -2.91 -3.74
C ALA A 84 -2.04 -2.02 -3.95
N THR A 85 -3.16 -2.39 -3.33
CA THR A 85 -4.40 -1.61 -3.38
C THR A 85 -4.18 -0.22 -2.78
N GLY A 86 -3.57 -0.14 -1.60
CA GLY A 86 -3.27 1.14 -0.94
C GLY A 86 -2.29 1.99 -1.73
N THR A 87 -1.27 1.41 -2.36
CA THR A 87 -0.32 2.12 -3.22
C THR A 87 -1.04 2.74 -4.42
N VAL A 88 -1.87 1.97 -5.12
CA VAL A 88 -2.66 2.47 -6.26
C VAL A 88 -3.61 3.59 -5.82
N LEU A 89 -4.30 3.41 -4.69
CA LEU A 89 -5.18 4.46 -4.15
C LEU A 89 -4.39 5.71 -3.74
N SER A 90 -3.19 5.57 -3.19
CA SER A 90 -2.32 6.71 -2.84
C SER A 90 -1.90 7.50 -4.07
N MET A 91 -1.59 6.82 -5.18
CA MET A 91 -1.28 7.47 -6.46
C MET A 91 -2.49 8.23 -7.00
N ILE A 92 -3.68 7.60 -6.99
CA ILE A 92 -4.92 8.21 -7.49
C ILE A 92 -5.31 9.42 -6.62
N PHE A 93 -5.43 9.24 -5.31
CA PHE A 93 -5.82 10.31 -4.39
C PHE A 93 -4.77 11.41 -4.32
N GLY A 94 -3.48 11.08 -4.34
CA GLY A 94 -2.41 12.06 -4.39
C GLY A 94 -2.44 12.90 -5.67
N SER A 95 -2.71 12.27 -6.83
CA SER A 95 -2.87 13.00 -8.09
C SER A 95 -4.09 13.91 -8.08
N VAL A 96 -5.23 13.43 -7.59
CA VAL A 96 -6.46 14.24 -7.45
C VAL A 96 -6.22 15.41 -6.49
N LEU A 97 -5.54 15.17 -5.37
CA LEU A 97 -5.22 16.20 -4.38
C LEU A 97 -4.29 17.26 -4.96
N MET A 98 -3.26 16.86 -5.71
CA MET A 98 -2.39 17.79 -6.41
C MET A 98 -3.14 18.62 -7.44
N LEU A 99 -4.03 18.02 -8.24
CA LEU A 99 -4.85 18.77 -9.21
C LEU A 99 -5.86 19.72 -8.53
N ALA A 100 -6.32 19.38 -7.33
CA ALA A 100 -7.20 20.25 -6.56
C ALA A 100 -6.46 21.49 -6.02
N VAL A 101 -5.19 21.35 -5.61
CA VAL A 101 -4.38 22.47 -5.08
C VAL A 101 -3.69 23.25 -6.20
N TYR A 102 -3.25 22.56 -7.25
CA TYR A 102 -2.56 23.09 -8.42
C TYR A 102 -3.37 22.74 -9.69
N PRO A 103 -4.48 23.45 -9.98
CA PRO A 103 -5.34 23.14 -11.12
C PRO A 103 -4.66 23.36 -12.48
N GLU A 104 -3.62 24.20 -12.53
CA GLU A 104 -2.86 24.51 -13.75
C GLU A 104 -1.64 23.61 -13.95
N LEU A 105 -1.58 22.47 -13.28
CA LEU A 105 -0.42 21.57 -13.28
C LEU A 105 -0.01 21.05 -14.66
N PHE A 106 -0.93 21.03 -15.63
CA PHE A 106 -0.67 20.67 -17.03
C PHE A 106 -0.72 21.87 -17.99
N SER A 107 -0.78 23.10 -17.48
CA SER A 107 -0.75 24.31 -18.30
C SER A 107 0.67 24.52 -18.85
N SER A 108 0.77 24.96 -20.11
CA SER A 108 2.04 25.43 -20.69
C SER A 108 2.48 26.79 -20.13
N THR A 109 1.59 27.50 -19.44
CA THR A 109 1.83 28.81 -18.81
C THR A 109 1.17 28.84 -17.43
N PRO A 110 1.71 28.09 -16.45
CA PRO A 110 1.11 28.04 -15.12
C PRO A 110 1.33 29.37 -14.39
N SER A 111 0.28 29.91 -13.80
CA SER A 111 0.32 31.09 -12.91
C SER A 111 0.90 30.76 -11.54
N ILE A 112 0.80 29.49 -11.12
CA ILE A 112 1.39 28.95 -9.90
C ILE A 112 2.52 28.00 -10.29
N LEU A 113 3.75 28.38 -9.95
CA LEU A 113 4.94 27.55 -10.19
C LEU A 113 5.00 26.38 -9.19
N GLY A 114 5.96 25.48 -9.41
CA GLY A 114 6.27 24.42 -8.45
C GLY A 114 6.61 24.95 -7.05
N PRO A 115 6.83 24.06 -6.08
CA PRO A 115 7.02 24.45 -4.69
C PRO A 115 8.21 25.39 -4.52
N GLU A 116 8.11 26.31 -3.56
CA GLU A 116 9.19 27.26 -3.24
C GLU A 116 10.48 26.51 -2.90
N ASN A 117 11.63 27.10 -3.24
CA ASN A 117 12.97 26.51 -3.05
C ASN A 117 13.19 25.16 -3.76
N ALA A 118 12.30 24.76 -4.68
CA ALA A 118 12.56 23.61 -5.54
C ALA A 118 13.75 23.88 -6.46
N HIS A 119 14.48 22.83 -6.82
CA HIS A 119 15.50 22.94 -7.85
C HIS A 119 14.89 23.41 -9.18
N SER A 120 15.69 24.06 -10.02
CA SER A 120 15.22 24.70 -11.27
C SER A 120 14.34 23.80 -12.15
N GLY A 121 14.66 22.51 -12.25
CA GLY A 121 13.82 21.52 -12.95
C GLY A 121 12.39 21.39 -12.40
N THR A 122 12.22 21.24 -11.09
CA THR A 122 10.89 21.04 -10.45
C THR A 122 10.14 22.37 -10.27
N ALA A 123 10.85 23.48 -10.11
CA ALA A 123 10.24 24.81 -10.04
C ALA A 123 9.61 25.22 -11.38
N ALA A 124 10.26 24.86 -12.51
CA ALA A 124 9.83 25.23 -13.85
C ALA A 124 8.75 24.32 -14.45
N THR A 125 8.58 23.10 -13.92
CA THR A 125 7.66 22.08 -14.46
C THR A 125 6.79 21.47 -13.35
N PRO A 126 5.60 22.04 -13.08
CA PRO A 126 4.65 21.51 -12.09
C PRO A 126 4.29 20.04 -12.33
N GLU A 127 4.28 19.59 -13.59
CA GLU A 127 4.07 18.20 -13.98
C GLU A 127 5.17 17.26 -13.47
N GLY A 128 6.40 17.76 -13.35
CA GLY A 128 7.53 17.03 -12.77
C GLY A 128 7.31 16.73 -11.28
N TRP A 129 6.65 17.65 -10.57
CA TRP A 129 6.32 17.45 -9.16
C TRP A 129 5.21 16.40 -8.96
N LEU A 130 4.18 16.40 -9.81
CA LEU A 130 3.19 15.31 -9.81
C LEU A 130 3.86 13.97 -10.06
N PHE A 131 4.77 13.90 -11.04
CA PHE A 131 5.53 12.68 -11.30
C PHE A 131 6.34 12.24 -10.08
N MET A 132 7.00 13.16 -9.38
CA MET A 132 7.70 12.87 -8.12
C MET A 132 6.78 12.30 -7.05
N VAL A 133 5.59 12.89 -6.84
CA VAL A 133 4.61 12.40 -5.85
C VAL A 133 4.10 11.00 -6.22
N VAL A 134 3.77 10.77 -7.50
CA VAL A 134 3.28 9.47 -7.98
C VAL A 134 4.34 8.38 -7.86
N ILE A 135 5.58 8.66 -8.27
CA ILE A 135 6.69 7.71 -8.17
C ILE A 135 7.08 7.47 -6.71
N ASN A 136 7.06 8.51 -5.87
CA ASN A 136 7.26 8.37 -4.43
C ASN A 136 6.21 7.41 -3.84
N ALA A 137 4.92 7.64 -4.09
CA ALA A 137 3.85 6.76 -3.62
C ALA A 137 4.04 5.33 -4.15
N LEU A 138 4.31 5.16 -5.46
CA LEU A 138 4.52 3.86 -6.07
C LEU A 138 5.66 3.09 -5.41
N ILE A 139 6.86 3.67 -5.37
CA ILE A 139 8.06 2.98 -4.92
C ILE A 139 8.03 2.82 -3.41
N LEU A 140 7.80 3.89 -2.65
CA LEU A 140 7.96 3.85 -1.20
C LEU A 140 6.77 3.22 -0.48
N ASN A 141 5.52 3.48 -0.87
CA ASN A 141 4.38 2.80 -0.21
C ASN A 141 4.43 1.30 -0.49
N PHE A 142 4.74 0.91 -1.74
CA PHE A 142 4.89 -0.51 -2.07
C PHE A 142 6.07 -1.14 -1.32
N SER A 143 7.23 -0.48 -1.27
CA SER A 143 8.41 -1.02 -0.58
C SER A 143 8.19 -1.16 0.92
N VAL A 144 7.68 -0.11 1.59
CA VAL A 144 7.39 -0.12 3.03
C VAL A 144 6.32 -1.15 3.35
N GLY A 145 5.21 -1.16 2.60
CA GLY A 145 4.13 -2.13 2.82
C GLY A 145 4.57 -3.58 2.56
N SER A 146 5.39 -3.82 1.54
CA SER A 146 5.94 -5.16 1.26
C SER A 146 6.91 -5.60 2.33
N PHE A 147 7.83 -4.72 2.75
CA PHE A 147 8.76 -4.98 3.85
C PHE A 147 8.01 -5.36 5.14
N ILE A 148 7.03 -4.55 5.53
CA ILE A 148 6.19 -4.83 6.71
C ILE A 148 5.48 -6.18 6.53
N SER A 149 4.83 -6.40 5.39
CA SER A 149 4.08 -7.63 5.11
C SER A 149 4.96 -8.88 5.21
N ILE A 150 6.19 -8.84 4.70
CA ILE A 150 7.16 -9.93 4.81
C ILE A 150 7.55 -10.12 6.28
N VAL A 151 8.04 -9.08 6.93
CA VAL A 151 8.54 -9.16 8.31
C VAL A 151 7.45 -9.66 9.26
N SER A 152 6.25 -9.09 9.22
CA SER A 152 5.15 -9.53 10.08
C SER A 152 4.67 -10.93 9.74
N SER A 153 4.75 -11.35 8.48
CA SER A 153 4.34 -12.71 8.08
C SER A 153 5.24 -13.81 8.57
N TYR A 154 6.53 -13.54 8.68
CA TYR A 154 7.49 -14.50 9.20
C TYR A 154 7.74 -14.32 10.69
N ALA A 155 8.06 -13.11 11.17
CA ALA A 155 8.41 -12.85 12.57
C ALA A 155 7.20 -12.91 13.52
N GLY A 156 6.00 -12.55 13.03
CA GLY A 156 4.78 -12.56 13.85
C GLY A 156 4.29 -13.96 14.23
N LYS A 157 4.79 -15.02 13.59
CA LYS A 157 4.45 -16.41 13.91
C LYS A 157 5.39 -16.97 14.96
N ILE A 158 4.88 -17.11 16.18
CA ILE A 158 5.57 -17.72 17.34
C ILE A 158 6.00 -19.18 17.05
N ASN A 159 5.38 -19.89 16.10
CA ASN A 159 5.72 -21.28 15.79
C ASN A 159 5.79 -21.54 14.27
N GLN A 160 6.92 -21.20 13.66
CA GLN A 160 7.19 -21.38 12.22
C GLN A 160 7.31 -22.86 11.79
N THR A 161 7.55 -23.78 12.73
CA THR A 161 7.76 -25.22 12.44
C THR A 161 6.50 -25.98 12.00
N LYS A 162 5.32 -25.35 12.07
CA LYS A 162 4.03 -25.96 11.73
C LYS A 162 3.37 -25.32 10.50
N ASP A 163 4.12 -24.59 9.67
CA ASP A 163 3.56 -23.96 8.49
C ASP A 163 3.11 -25.06 7.50
N LYS A 164 1.79 -25.16 7.29
CA LYS A 164 1.23 -26.17 6.39
C LYS A 164 1.31 -25.64 4.96
N PRO A 165 1.75 -26.45 3.97
CA PRO A 165 1.74 -26.03 2.58
C PRO A 165 0.31 -25.64 2.18
N ALA A 166 0.20 -24.65 1.29
CA ALA A 166 -1.08 -24.27 0.73
C ALA A 166 -1.63 -25.46 -0.07
N HIS A 167 -2.60 -26.19 0.47
CA HIS A 167 -3.23 -27.28 -0.26
C HIS A 167 -3.90 -26.71 -1.52
N LEU A 168 -3.24 -26.87 -2.67
CA LEU A 168 -3.82 -26.73 -4.00
C LEU A 168 -4.67 -27.97 -4.25
N GLY A 169 -5.82 -28.05 -3.57
CA GLY A 169 -6.67 -29.23 -3.66
C GLY A 169 -7.18 -29.43 -5.09
N THR A 170 -6.59 -30.38 -5.81
CA THR A 170 -7.27 -31.08 -6.90
C THR A 170 -8.44 -31.82 -6.28
N ARG A 171 -9.64 -31.25 -6.42
CA ARG A 171 -10.88 -31.94 -6.07
C ARG A 171 -11.11 -33.03 -7.11
N THR A 172 -10.44 -34.16 -6.98
CA THR A 172 -10.84 -35.38 -7.69
C THR A 172 -12.13 -35.86 -7.05
N SER A 173 -13.15 -35.95 -7.90
CA SER A 173 -14.49 -36.44 -7.64
C SER A 173 -14.56 -37.55 -6.57
N ASN A 174 -15.35 -37.31 -5.52
CA ASN A 174 -15.95 -38.29 -4.61
C ASN A 174 -15.03 -39.31 -3.89
N GLY A 175 -13.80 -38.93 -3.53
CA GLY A 175 -12.93 -39.71 -2.64
C GLY A 175 -12.71 -39.05 -1.27
N ARG A 176 -12.48 -39.87 -0.23
CA ARG A 176 -12.07 -39.44 1.11
C ARG A 176 -10.75 -38.67 0.99
N THR A 177 -10.65 -37.49 1.61
CA THR A 177 -9.42 -36.68 1.68
C THR A 177 -8.31 -37.49 2.34
N THR A 178 -7.36 -38.00 1.56
CA THR A 178 -6.08 -38.48 2.08
C THR A 178 -5.10 -37.32 2.09
N ASN A 179 -4.48 -37.09 3.25
CA ASN A 179 -3.35 -36.18 3.35
C ASN A 179 -2.14 -36.96 2.86
N ASP A 180 -1.84 -36.87 1.58
CA ASP A 180 -0.56 -37.39 1.09
C ASP A 180 0.52 -36.38 1.46
N ALA A 181 1.52 -36.89 2.18
CA ALA A 181 2.64 -36.17 2.77
C ALA A 181 3.64 -35.69 1.71
#